data_AF-A0A929Z5L4-F1
#
_entry.id   AF-A0A929Z5L4-F1
#
_cell.length_a   1.000
_cell.length_b   1.000
_cell.length_c   1.000
_cell.angle_alpha   90.00
_cell.angle_beta   90.00
_cell.angle_gamma   90.00
#
_symmetry.space_group_name_H-M   'P 1'
#
loop_
_entity.id
_entity.type
_entity.pdbx_description
1 polymer ?
#
loop_
_entity_poly.entity_id
_entity_poly.type
_entity_poly.pdbx_seq_one_letter_code
_entity_poly.pdbx_strand_id
1 'polypeptide(L)'
;MEKAPVVEKKSASAAADEAVLRKFYTEVVLKVGKQDNKQVERVCTPALLRELRKVYAEEYDGTGYGIWIFRTCINGGDDTAGVLDIRLRSGRDYVVTYNDGGVKGETMVRMVTHNGRPMIDKIVRRDKGCR
;
A
#
# COMPACT_ATOMS: atom_id res chain seq x y z
N MET A 1 -19.11 -19.67 32.18
CA MET A 1 -19.71 -18.72 31.22
C MET A 1 -18.59 -18.24 30.32
N GLU A 2 -18.45 -18.83 29.13
CA GLU A 2 -17.55 -18.33 28.10
C GLU A 2 -18.04 -16.97 27.61
N LYS A 3 -17.18 -15.95 27.67
CA LYS A 3 -17.45 -14.66 27.01
C LYS A 3 -17.38 -14.91 25.51
N ALA A 4 -18.50 -14.69 24.82
CA ALA A 4 -18.53 -14.60 23.37
C ALA A 4 -17.53 -13.52 22.89
N PRO A 5 -16.81 -13.72 21.78
CA PRO A 5 -15.90 -12.71 21.27
C PRO A 5 -16.71 -11.49 20.84
N VAL A 6 -16.38 -10.34 21.42
CA VAL A 6 -16.93 -9.05 20.98
C VAL A 6 -16.32 -8.77 19.61
N VAL A 7 -17.10 -9.02 18.55
CA VAL A 7 -16.77 -8.53 17.21
C VAL A 7 -16.99 -7.02 17.24
N GLU A 8 -15.94 -6.27 17.55
CA GLU A 8 -15.97 -4.81 17.44
C GLU A 8 -16.28 -4.45 15.98
N LYS A 9 -17.42 -3.80 15.76
CA LYS A 9 -17.80 -3.30 14.44
C LYS A 9 -16.79 -2.24 14.03
N LYS A 10 -15.98 -2.57 13.03
CA LYS A 10 -15.03 -1.66 12.41
C LYS A 10 -15.73 -0.43 11.84
N SER A 11 -15.16 0.75 12.09
CA SER A 11 -15.74 2.01 11.61
C SER A 11 -15.80 2.04 10.07
N ALA A 12 -16.79 2.75 9.51
CA ALA A 12 -16.97 2.85 8.06
C ALA A 12 -15.73 3.42 7.34
N SER A 13 -15.04 4.39 7.97
CA SER A 13 -13.78 4.93 7.46
C SER A 13 -12.69 3.88 7.39
N ALA A 14 -12.57 3.04 8.42
CA ALA A 14 -11.55 2.01 8.45
C ALA A 14 -11.83 0.86 7.47
N ALA A 15 -13.11 0.53 7.23
CA ALA A 15 -13.50 -0.41 6.17
C ALA A 15 -13.17 0.13 4.78
N ALA A 16 -13.46 1.41 4.52
CA ALA A 16 -13.13 2.06 3.25
C ALA A 16 -11.61 2.15 3.02
N ASP A 17 -10.84 2.46 4.06
CA ASP A 17 -9.38 2.50 3.99
C ASP A 17 -8.78 1.15 3.63
N GLU A 18 -9.20 0.08 4.31
CA GLU A 18 -8.72 -1.26 3.98
C GLU A 18 -9.12 -1.72 2.58
N ALA A 19 -10.31 -1.33 2.10
CA ALA A 19 -10.71 -1.62 0.73
C ALA A 19 -9.82 -0.94 -0.31
N VAL A 20 -9.45 0.34 -0.08
CA VAL A 20 -8.50 1.07 -0.93
C VAL A 20 -7.13 0.41 -0.88
N LEU A 21 -6.61 0.13 0.32
CA LEU A 21 -5.29 -0.47 0.50
C LEU A 21 -5.21 -1.86 -0.14
N ARG A 22 -6.21 -2.72 0.09
CA ARG A 22 -6.25 -4.05 -0.51
C ARG A 22 -6.25 -3.97 -2.02
N LYS A 23 -7.10 -3.11 -2.60
CA LYS A 23 -7.16 -2.93 -4.06
C LYS A 23 -5.85 -2.39 -4.62
N PHE A 24 -5.27 -1.37 -3.99
CA PHE A 24 -4.00 -0.79 -4.42
C PHE A 24 -2.87 -1.82 -4.39
N TYR A 25 -2.75 -2.60 -3.31
CA TYR A 25 -1.70 -3.61 -3.25
C TYR A 25 -1.89 -4.72 -4.28
N THR A 26 -3.12 -5.22 -4.45
CA THR A 26 -3.40 -6.30 -5.40
C THR A 26 -3.27 -5.86 -6.86
N GLU A 27 -3.79 -4.69 -7.22
CA GLU A 27 -3.88 -4.28 -8.63
C GLU A 27 -2.71 -3.41 -9.10
N VAL A 28 -1.94 -2.83 -8.16
CA VAL A 28 -0.85 -1.92 -8.47
C VAL A 28 0.48 -2.41 -7.92
N VAL A 29 0.61 -2.58 -6.60
CA VAL A 29 1.92 -2.86 -5.97
C VAL A 29 2.44 -4.25 -6.33
N LEU A 30 1.60 -5.28 -6.20
CA LEU A 30 1.99 -6.69 -6.34
C LEU A 30 1.66 -7.26 -7.72
N LYS A 31 1.04 -6.46 -8.59
CA LYS A 31 0.66 -6.88 -9.94
C LYS A 31 1.91 -7.07 -10.80
N VAL A 32 1.98 -8.21 -11.47
CA VAL A 32 2.96 -8.47 -12.53
C VAL A 32 2.49 -7.80 -13.83
N GLY A 33 3.36 -6.99 -14.44
CA GLY A 33 3.12 -6.35 -15.74
C GLY A 33 3.10 -4.82 -15.69
N LYS A 34 2.56 -4.21 -16.74
CA LYS A 34 2.57 -2.75 -16.91
C LYS A 34 1.77 -2.05 -15.80
N GLN A 35 2.40 -1.06 -15.16
CA GLN A 35 1.79 -0.21 -14.16
C GLN A 35 0.65 0.64 -14.75
N ASP A 36 -0.48 0.70 -14.04
CA ASP A 36 -1.56 1.63 -14.34
C ASP A 36 -1.40 2.94 -13.52
N ASN A 37 -0.78 3.93 -14.13
CA ASN A 37 -0.54 5.24 -13.52
C ASN A 37 -1.82 5.95 -13.09
N LYS A 38 -2.97 5.71 -13.75
CA LYS A 38 -4.24 6.33 -13.38
C LYS A 38 -4.78 5.78 -12.06
N GLN A 39 -4.48 4.51 -11.74
CA GLN A 39 -4.85 3.95 -10.45
C GLN A 39 -4.01 4.55 -9.33
N VAL A 40 -2.70 4.73 -9.55
CA VAL A 40 -1.80 5.40 -8.59
C VAL A 40 -2.30 6.81 -8.28
N GLU A 41 -2.61 7.59 -9.31
CA GLU A 41 -3.14 8.97 -9.17
C GLU A 41 -4.47 9.04 -8.43
N ARG A 42 -5.31 8.01 -8.55
CA ARG A 42 -6.62 7.96 -7.89
C ARG A 42 -6.51 7.71 -6.38
N VAL A 43 -5.48 6.99 -5.94
CA VAL A 43 -5.38 6.49 -4.56
C VAL A 43 -4.32 7.19 -3.73
N CYS A 44 -3.33 7.83 -4.34
CA CYS A 44 -2.27 8.55 -3.65
C CYS A 44 -2.55 10.07 -3.62
N THR A 45 -2.30 10.73 -2.50
CA THR A 45 -2.42 12.19 -2.42
C THR A 45 -1.42 12.89 -3.35
N PRO A 46 -1.66 14.15 -3.73
CA PRO A 46 -0.69 14.92 -4.51
C PRO A 46 0.71 14.99 -3.89
N ALA A 47 0.82 14.90 -2.56
CA ALA A 47 2.09 14.86 -1.85
C ALA A 47 2.84 13.56 -2.15
N LEU A 48 2.21 12.41 -1.92
CA LEU A 48 2.79 11.10 -2.23
C LEU A 48 3.11 10.94 -3.72
N LEU A 49 2.26 11.45 -4.62
CA LEU A 49 2.53 11.38 -6.06
C LEU A 49 3.82 12.10 -6.46
N ARG A 50 4.15 13.23 -5.82
CA ARG A 50 5.43 13.91 -6.04
C ARG A 50 6.62 13.08 -5.58
N GLU A 51 6.50 12.44 -4.41
CA GLU A 51 7.54 11.54 -3.90
C GLU A 51 7.75 10.35 -4.84
N LEU A 52 6.67 9.71 -5.28
CA LEU A 52 6.73 8.57 -6.20
C LEU A 52 7.33 8.95 -7.57
N ARG A 53 7.03 10.14 -8.09
CA ARG A 53 7.66 10.64 -9.32
C ARG A 53 9.15 10.89 -9.15
N LYS A 54 9.54 11.45 -8.01
CA LYS A 54 10.96 11.68 -7.70
C LYS A 54 11.72 10.36 -7.66
N VAL A 55 11.22 9.36 -6.93
CA VAL A 55 11.84 8.03 -6.88
C VAL A 55 11.93 7.41 -8.27
N TYR A 56 10.88 7.54 -9.08
CA TYR A 56 10.91 7.01 -10.45
C TYR A 56 12.04 7.63 -11.28
N ALA A 57 12.16 8.97 -11.24
CA ALA A 57 13.16 9.70 -12.00
C ALA A 57 14.60 9.49 -11.51
N GLU A 58 14.80 9.04 -10.28
CA GLU A 58 16.13 8.69 -9.75
C GLU A 58 16.66 7.38 -10.34
N GLU A 59 15.78 6.46 -10.76
CA GLU A 59 16.16 5.14 -11.28
C GLU A 59 15.95 4.99 -12.80
N TYR A 60 15.00 5.72 -13.37
CA TYR A 60 14.59 5.56 -14.77
C TYR A 60 14.52 6.91 -15.50
N ASP A 61 14.98 6.91 -16.75
CA ASP A 61 14.70 8.03 -17.67
C ASP A 61 13.25 7.92 -18.16
N GLY A 62 12.40 8.86 -17.74
CA GLY A 62 11.00 8.92 -18.17
C GLY A 62 10.02 9.45 -17.14
N THR A 63 8.74 9.11 -17.35
CA THR A 63 7.63 9.50 -16.47
C THR A 63 6.96 8.26 -15.88
N GLY A 64 6.72 8.29 -14.58
CA GLY A 64 6.13 7.16 -13.87
C GLY A 64 6.06 7.40 -12.37
N TYR A 65 5.72 6.34 -11.65
CA TYR A 65 5.63 6.35 -10.20
C TYR A 65 6.40 5.17 -9.63
N GLY A 66 7.33 5.45 -8.72
CA GLY A 66 8.19 4.49 -8.06
C GLY A 66 7.46 3.58 -7.06
N ILE A 67 6.46 2.81 -7.51
CA ILE A 67 5.62 1.98 -6.62
C ILE A 67 6.37 0.81 -6.00
N TRP A 68 7.55 0.45 -6.51
CA TRP A 68 8.39 -0.59 -5.92
C TRP A 68 8.83 -0.23 -4.49
N ILE A 69 8.77 1.05 -4.09
CA ILE A 69 9.09 1.45 -2.71
C ILE A 69 8.14 0.87 -1.65
N PHE A 70 6.97 0.36 -2.06
CA PHE A 70 6.01 -0.35 -1.21
C PHE A 70 6.31 -1.85 -1.09
N ARG A 71 7.35 -2.37 -1.76
CA ARG A 71 7.69 -3.80 -1.87
C ARG A 71 8.97 -4.16 -1.10
N THR A 72 9.34 -5.43 -1.14
CA THR A 72 10.53 -6.00 -0.48
C THR A 72 11.80 -5.96 -1.33
N CYS A 73 11.71 -5.49 -2.59
CA CYS A 73 12.85 -5.33 -3.51
C CYS A 73 13.49 -6.63 -3.96
N ILE A 74 12.71 -7.70 -3.94
CA ILE A 74 13.12 -8.96 -4.52
C ILE A 74 13.32 -8.81 -6.04
N ASN A 75 14.42 -9.36 -6.53
CA ASN A 75 14.67 -9.55 -7.95
C ASN A 75 14.34 -11.01 -8.30
N GLY A 76 13.23 -11.22 -9.00
CA GLY A 76 12.68 -12.56 -9.19
C GLY A 76 11.95 -13.06 -7.94
N GLY A 77 10.95 -13.90 -8.15
CA GLY A 77 10.09 -14.46 -7.11
C GLY A 77 9.24 -15.59 -7.69
N ASP A 78 8.47 -16.24 -6.82
CA ASP A 78 7.45 -17.21 -7.24
C ASP A 78 6.11 -16.54 -7.57
N ASP A 79 5.11 -17.34 -7.93
CA ASP A 79 3.76 -16.87 -8.29
C ASP A 79 2.85 -16.61 -7.06
N THR A 80 3.40 -16.44 -5.85
CA THR A 80 2.62 -16.36 -4.59
C THR A 80 2.37 -14.94 -4.08
N ALA A 81 2.50 -13.92 -4.93
CA ALA A 81 2.29 -12.52 -4.53
C ALA A 81 0.85 -12.23 -4.07
N GLY A 82 0.69 -11.55 -2.93
CA GLY A 82 -0.65 -11.22 -2.41
C GLY A 82 -0.65 -10.51 -1.06
N VAL A 83 -1.75 -9.82 -0.76
CA VAL A 83 -1.97 -9.19 0.56
C VAL A 83 -2.29 -10.28 1.58
N LEU A 84 -1.53 -10.32 2.68
CA LEU A 84 -1.74 -11.26 3.78
C LEU A 84 -2.67 -10.67 4.84
N ASP A 85 -2.37 -9.47 5.31
CA ASP A 85 -3.16 -8.78 6.34
C ASP A 85 -3.07 -7.26 6.19
N ILE A 86 -4.14 -6.57 6.61
CA ILE A 86 -4.16 -5.11 6.74
C ILE A 86 -4.72 -4.79 8.12
N ARG A 87 -3.89 -4.19 8.96
CA ARG A 87 -4.27 -3.83 10.34
C ARG A 87 -4.15 -2.34 10.56
N LEU A 88 -5.16 -1.75 11.22
CA LEU A 88 -5.04 -0.41 11.77
C LEU A 88 -4.10 -0.45 12.98
N ARG A 89 -3.11 0.45 13.02
CA ARG A 89 -2.18 0.57 14.15
C ARG A 89 -2.60 1.67 15.12
N SER A 90 -2.75 2.89 14.62
CA SER A 90 -3.11 4.07 15.41
C SER A 90 -3.59 5.19 14.52
N GLY A 91 -4.65 5.90 14.91
CA GLY A 91 -5.23 6.96 14.10
C GLY A 91 -5.73 6.42 12.76
N ARG A 92 -5.00 6.72 11.68
CA ARG A 92 -5.20 6.14 10.32
C ARG A 92 -3.90 5.64 9.71
N ASP A 93 -2.97 5.23 10.55
CA ASP A 93 -1.77 4.52 10.13
C ASP A 93 -2.09 3.03 10.06
N TYR A 94 -1.95 2.46 8.86
CA TYR A 94 -2.20 1.06 8.57
C TYR A 94 -0.90 0.34 8.31
N VAL A 95 -0.81 -0.90 8.78
CA VAL A 95 0.24 -1.83 8.41
C VAL A 95 -0.32 -2.82 7.41
N VAL A 96 0.27 -2.85 6.23
CA VAL A 96 -0.03 -3.83 5.18
C VAL A 96 1.08 -4.87 5.19
N THR A 97 0.73 -6.12 5.49
CA THR A 97 1.63 -7.25 5.31
C THR A 97 1.25 -8.01 4.04
N TYR A 98 2.25 -8.43 3.30
CA TYR A 98 2.07 -9.03 1.99
C TYR A 98 3.13 -10.10 1.75
N ASN A 99 2.83 -11.00 0.82
CA ASN A 99 3.80 -11.85 0.18
C ASN A 99 4.17 -11.19 -1.15
N ASP A 100 5.47 -11.04 -1.37
CA ASP A 100 6.09 -10.44 -2.53
C ASP A 100 6.85 -11.56 -3.25
N GLY A 101 6.13 -12.44 -3.96
CA GLY A 101 6.72 -13.55 -4.71
C GLY A 101 7.61 -14.49 -3.89
N GLY A 102 7.17 -14.88 -2.70
CA GLY A 102 7.88 -15.80 -1.80
C GLY A 102 8.59 -15.11 -0.64
N VAL A 103 8.66 -13.77 -0.64
CA VAL A 103 9.24 -12.99 0.47
C VAL A 103 8.17 -12.18 1.17
N LYS A 104 8.07 -12.35 2.48
CA LYS A 104 7.13 -11.58 3.30
C LYS A 104 7.62 -10.13 3.46
N GLY A 105 6.75 -9.18 3.15
CA GLY A 105 6.97 -7.75 3.35
C GLY A 105 5.97 -7.12 4.31
N GLU A 106 6.39 -5.99 4.88
CA GLU A 106 5.56 -5.11 5.69
C GLU A 106 5.81 -3.65 5.30
N THR A 107 4.73 -2.92 5.01
CA THR A 107 4.77 -1.47 4.82
C THR A 107 3.68 -0.81 5.64
N MET A 108 4.05 0.27 6.33
CA MET A 108 3.16 1.12 7.09
C MET A 108 2.86 2.39 6.31
N VAL A 109 1.58 2.70 6.14
CA VAL A 109 1.11 3.85 5.37
C VAL A 109 0.13 4.66 6.19
N ARG A 110 0.07 5.97 5.93
CA ARG A 110 -0.94 6.85 6.50
C ARG A 110 -2.07 7.08 5.50
N MET A 111 -3.30 6.85 5.94
CA MET A 111 -4.51 7.18 5.21
C MET A 111 -5.05 8.55 5.65
N VAL A 112 -5.60 9.29 4.70
CA VAL A 112 -6.31 10.56 4.94
C VAL A 112 -7.62 10.58 4.16
N THR A 113 -8.54 11.46 4.56
CA THR A 113 -9.66 11.83 3.70
C THR A 113 -9.27 13.07 2.92
N HIS A 114 -9.20 12.96 1.61
CA HIS A 114 -8.92 14.08 0.72
C HIS A 114 -10.08 14.20 -0.27
N ASN A 115 -10.74 15.37 -0.30
CA ASN A 115 -11.93 15.63 -1.13
C ASN A 115 -13.02 14.55 -0.96
N GLY A 116 -13.28 14.15 0.28
CA GLY A 116 -14.31 13.16 0.62
C GLY A 116 -13.94 11.69 0.30
N ARG A 117 -12.70 11.42 -0.10
CA ARG A 117 -12.24 10.06 -0.45
C ARG A 117 -11.06 9.60 0.40
N PRO A 118 -11.00 8.31 0.78
CA PRO A 118 -9.81 7.74 1.41
C PRO A 118 -8.64 7.70 0.41
N MET A 119 -7.50 8.24 0.81
CA MET A 119 -6.27 8.28 0.00
C MET A 119 -5.05 7.97 0.87
N ILE A 120 -4.02 7.40 0.24
CA ILE A 120 -2.71 7.16 0.85
C ILE A 120 -1.92 8.46 0.82
N ASP A 121 -1.56 8.96 2.00
CA ASP A 121 -0.87 10.24 2.15
C ASP A 121 0.65 10.11 2.11
N LYS A 122 1.19 9.07 2.77
CA LYS A 122 2.62 8.80 2.81
C LYS A 122 2.92 7.39 3.29
N ILE A 123 4.13 6.93 3.02
CA ILE A 123 4.73 5.78 3.68
C ILE A 123 5.30 6.24 5.01
N VAL A 124 4.82 5.67 6.10
CA VAL A 124 5.27 5.97 7.48
C VAL A 124 6.54 5.19 7.81
N ARG A 125 6.58 3.92 7.40
CA ARG A 125 7.70 3.01 7.59
C ARG A 125 7.61 1.91 6.54
N ARG A 126 8.75 1.40 6.10
CA ARG A 126 8.87 0.19 5.28
C ARG A 126 9.97 -0.69 5.84
N ASP A 127 9.81 -2.00 5.82
CA ASP A 127 10.94 -2.89 6.09
C ASP A 127 11.90 -2.84 4.90
N LYS A 128 13.21 -2.70 5.18
CA LYS A 128 14.35 -2.57 4.24
C LYS A 128 13.90 -2.36 2.78
N GLY A 129 13.32 -1.19 2.52
CA GLY A 129 12.75 -0.87 1.22
C GLY A 129 13.84 -0.62 0.17
N CYS A 130 13.41 -0.43 -1.07
CA CYS A 130 14.33 -0.27 -2.20
C CYS A 130 15.05 1.05 -1.97
N ARG A 131 16.38 1.02 -2.17
CA ARG A 131 17.26 2.15 -1.88
C ARG A 131 16.73 3.42 -2.52
#